data_AF-A0A0D3LAW7-F1
#
_entry.id   AF-A0A0D3LAW7-F1
#
_cell.length_a   1.000
_cell.length_b   1.000
_cell.length_c   1.000
_cell.angle_alpha   90.00
_cell.angle_beta   90.00
_cell.angle_gamma   90.00
#
_symmetry.space_group_name_H-M   'P 1'
#
loop_
_entity.id
_entity.type
_entity.pdbx_description
1 polymer ?
#
loop_
_entity_poly.entity_id
_entity_poly.type
_entity_poly.pdbx_seq_one_letter_code
_entity_poly.pdbx_strand_id
1 'polypeptide(L)'
;MALRTFVKISQVNNLSDARYCAGMGVAMLGFNLEPGTLHYIEPHKFMDITEWVAGVSFVAEFSDADPETIKRLLPEYPVDYLQTDRPDYLEELQQSGLPLILRIEVNASSKADEVEQVMSSFQQQVSFFLVEATDKIVPDNDLYDSLLSLSTKYQLVADFGFEASGINSLLDQYPIKGLALKGGEEIRAGFKDFDQLADILEALEIDEEY
;
A
#
# COMPACT_ATOMS: atom_id res chain seq x y z
N MET A 1 -5.56 14.52 -13.77
CA MET A 1 -4.56 14.69 -12.69
C MET A 1 -3.72 13.45 -12.71
N ALA A 2 -2.45 13.62 -12.99
CA ALA A 2 -1.48 12.55 -12.93
C ALA A 2 -0.59 12.78 -11.71
N LEU A 3 -0.18 11.70 -11.06
CA LEU A 3 0.83 11.75 -10.02
C LEU A 3 2.18 11.38 -10.62
N ARG A 4 3.24 12.01 -10.10
CA ARG A 4 4.63 11.78 -10.49
C ARG A 4 5.05 10.31 -10.37
N THR A 5 4.44 9.57 -9.44
CA THR A 5 4.76 8.18 -9.14
C THR A 5 3.51 7.35 -8.87
N PHE A 6 3.67 6.03 -8.86
CA PHE A 6 2.61 5.12 -8.43
C PHE A 6 2.29 5.36 -6.95
N VAL A 7 1.02 5.52 -6.61
CA VAL A 7 0.57 5.66 -5.22
C VAL A 7 -0.50 4.62 -4.90
N LYS A 8 -0.30 3.89 -3.79
CA LYS A 8 -1.29 3.02 -3.17
C LYS A 8 -1.77 3.65 -1.86
N ILE A 9 -3.08 3.65 -1.62
CA ILE A 9 -3.64 4.02 -0.32
C ILE A 9 -4.08 2.76 0.40
N SER A 10 -3.48 2.45 1.55
CA SER A 10 -3.77 1.26 2.36
C SER A 10 -4.92 1.53 3.35
N GLN A 11 -5.62 0.47 3.74
CA GLN A 11 -6.65 0.47 4.80
C GLN A 11 -7.76 1.54 4.64
N VAL A 12 -8.19 1.78 3.40
CA VAL A 12 -9.31 2.68 3.10
C VAL A 12 -10.59 2.11 3.72
N ASN A 13 -11.31 2.94 4.47
CA ASN A 13 -12.46 2.48 5.24
C ASN A 13 -13.74 3.34 5.08
N ASN A 14 -13.73 4.31 4.17
CA ASN A 14 -14.85 5.22 3.94
C ASN A 14 -14.81 5.84 2.53
N LEU A 15 -15.97 6.32 2.08
CA LEU A 15 -16.16 6.82 0.71
C LEU A 15 -15.46 8.17 0.45
N SER A 16 -15.39 9.06 1.43
CA SER A 16 -14.80 10.40 1.25
C SER A 16 -13.33 10.32 0.86
N ASP A 17 -12.56 9.50 1.59
CA ASP A 17 -11.13 9.32 1.32
C ASP A 17 -10.93 8.60 -0.02
N ALA A 18 -11.73 7.56 -0.29
CA ALA A 18 -11.65 6.81 -1.53
C ALA A 18 -11.88 7.71 -2.77
N ARG A 19 -12.89 8.60 -2.72
CA ARG A 19 -13.18 9.53 -3.81
C ARG A 19 -12.10 10.59 -3.97
N TYR A 20 -11.59 11.13 -2.88
CA TYR A 20 -10.51 12.11 -2.94
C TYR A 20 -9.26 11.50 -3.58
N CYS A 21 -8.80 10.36 -3.06
CA CYS A 21 -7.60 9.70 -3.55
C CYS A 21 -7.75 9.29 -5.03
N ALA A 22 -8.89 8.74 -5.42
CA ALA A 22 -9.16 8.44 -6.83
C ALA A 22 -9.18 9.70 -7.70
N GLY A 23 -9.75 10.80 -7.21
CA GLY A 23 -9.73 12.10 -7.90
C GLY A 23 -8.31 12.64 -8.12
N MET A 24 -7.42 12.43 -7.15
CA MET A 24 -5.99 12.77 -7.24
C MET A 24 -5.19 11.84 -8.15
N GLY A 25 -5.79 10.75 -8.66
CA GLY A 25 -5.12 9.84 -9.59
C GLY A 25 -4.21 8.80 -8.92
N VAL A 26 -4.51 8.40 -7.67
CA VAL A 26 -3.80 7.25 -7.07
C VAL A 26 -4.05 5.98 -7.89
N ALA A 27 -3.10 5.05 -7.87
CA ALA A 27 -3.20 3.83 -8.67
C ALA A 27 -4.04 2.75 -7.98
N MET A 28 -3.97 2.66 -6.65
CA MET A 28 -4.61 1.59 -5.89
C MET A 28 -5.25 2.07 -4.60
N LEU A 29 -6.38 1.46 -4.25
CA LEU A 29 -7.00 1.54 -2.93
C LEU A 29 -7.04 0.14 -2.31
N GLY A 30 -6.45 0.01 -1.12
CA GLY A 30 -6.44 -1.21 -0.35
C GLY A 30 -7.48 -1.18 0.75
N PHE A 31 -8.13 -2.33 0.95
CA PHE A 31 -9.19 -2.53 1.93
C PHE A 31 -8.82 -3.72 2.79
N ASN A 32 -8.87 -3.54 4.11
CA ASN A 32 -8.70 -4.65 5.03
C ASN A 32 -9.97 -5.50 5.04
N LEU A 33 -9.84 -6.75 4.57
CA LEU A 33 -10.96 -7.69 4.42
C LEU A 33 -10.93 -8.79 5.48
N GLU A 34 -10.08 -8.66 6.50
CA GLU A 34 -9.91 -9.64 7.57
C GLU A 34 -10.87 -9.37 8.74
N PRO A 35 -11.90 -10.21 8.97
CA PRO A 35 -12.90 -9.94 10.02
C PRO A 35 -12.28 -9.88 11.42
N GLY A 36 -12.70 -8.90 12.22
CA GLY A 36 -12.24 -8.74 13.61
C GLY A 36 -10.95 -7.95 13.77
N THR A 37 -10.38 -7.44 12.68
CA THR A 37 -9.21 -6.56 12.70
C THR A 37 -9.60 -5.07 12.60
N LEU A 38 -8.65 -4.18 12.89
CA LEU A 38 -8.87 -2.74 12.78
C LEU A 38 -9.09 -2.34 11.31
N HIS A 39 -10.03 -1.42 11.07
CA HIS A 39 -10.40 -0.97 9.73
C HIS A 39 -10.94 -2.06 8.79
N TYR A 40 -11.38 -3.21 9.33
CA TYR A 40 -12.11 -4.22 8.56
C TYR A 40 -13.31 -3.61 7.81
N ILE A 41 -13.46 -4.01 6.55
CA ILE A 41 -14.58 -3.64 5.69
C ILE A 41 -15.35 -4.89 5.29
N GLU A 42 -16.61 -4.95 5.71
CA GLU A 42 -17.54 -5.98 5.28
C GLU A 42 -17.98 -5.79 3.82
N PRO A 43 -18.47 -6.84 3.14
CA PRO A 43 -18.74 -6.81 1.70
C PRO A 43 -19.70 -5.70 1.26
N HIS A 44 -20.77 -5.47 2.03
CA HIS A 44 -21.73 -4.41 1.71
C HIS A 44 -21.08 -3.03 1.72
N LYS A 45 -20.29 -2.72 2.76
CA LYS A 45 -19.60 -1.44 2.88
C LYS A 45 -18.51 -1.28 1.81
N PHE A 46 -17.84 -2.37 1.43
CA PHE A 46 -16.90 -2.36 0.30
C PHE A 46 -17.60 -1.94 -1.00
N MET A 47 -18.76 -2.53 -1.30
CA MET A 47 -19.55 -2.17 -2.48
C MET A 47 -20.02 -0.70 -2.42
N ASP A 48 -20.53 -0.25 -1.27
CA ASP A 48 -20.95 1.15 -1.06
C ASP A 48 -19.84 2.17 -1.34
N ILE A 49 -18.57 1.78 -1.16
CA ILE A 49 -17.41 2.63 -1.46
C ILE A 49 -17.02 2.50 -2.93
N THR A 50 -16.84 1.27 -3.41
CA THR A 50 -16.24 0.99 -4.72
C THR A 50 -17.15 1.32 -5.89
N GLU A 51 -18.48 1.29 -5.74
CA GLU A 51 -19.42 1.69 -6.80
C GLU A 51 -19.32 3.18 -7.18
N TRP A 52 -18.80 4.01 -6.28
CA TRP A 52 -18.66 5.45 -6.48
C TRP A 52 -17.25 5.88 -6.87
N VAL A 53 -16.35 4.91 -7.05
CA VAL A 53 -14.92 5.14 -7.28
C VAL A 53 -14.51 4.39 -8.55
N ALA A 54 -13.82 5.08 -9.45
CA ALA A 54 -13.35 4.52 -10.71
C ALA A 54 -11.94 5.00 -11.01
N GLY A 55 -11.24 4.30 -11.91
CA GLY A 55 -9.88 4.67 -12.33
C GLY A 55 -8.77 4.23 -11.37
N VAL A 56 -9.09 3.38 -10.40
CA VAL A 56 -8.14 2.81 -9.43
C VAL A 56 -8.32 1.30 -9.37
N SER A 57 -7.28 0.55 -9.01
CA SER A 57 -7.41 -0.88 -8.70
C SER A 57 -7.70 -1.10 -7.23
N PHE A 58 -8.49 -2.12 -6.92
CA PHE A 58 -8.82 -2.49 -5.54
C PHE A 58 -7.95 -3.64 -5.05
N VAL A 59 -7.38 -3.49 -3.84
CA VAL A 59 -6.51 -4.48 -3.21
C VAL A 59 -7.22 -5.08 -1.99
N ALA A 60 -7.36 -6.40 -1.98
CA ALA A 60 -7.73 -7.14 -0.77
C ALA A 60 -6.52 -7.25 0.16
N GLU A 61 -6.59 -6.68 1.36
CA GLU A 61 -5.53 -6.73 2.36
C GLU A 61 -5.86 -7.74 3.45
N PHE A 62 -4.94 -8.69 3.68
CA PHE A 62 -4.99 -9.65 4.78
C PHE A 62 -3.63 -9.68 5.48
N SER A 63 -3.62 -9.66 6.80
CA SER A 63 -2.37 -9.69 7.57
C SER A 63 -2.04 -11.09 8.04
N ASP A 64 -2.98 -11.77 8.71
CA ASP A 64 -2.72 -13.08 9.33
C ASP A 64 -3.71 -14.17 8.91
N ALA A 65 -4.70 -13.83 8.10
CA ALA A 65 -5.66 -14.81 7.58
C ALA A 65 -4.95 -15.92 6.79
N ASP A 66 -5.30 -17.17 7.11
CA ASP A 66 -4.80 -18.34 6.39
C ASP A 66 -5.38 -18.42 4.96
N PRO A 67 -4.73 -19.15 4.03
CA PRO A 67 -5.18 -19.22 2.64
C PRO A 67 -6.59 -19.74 2.45
N GLU A 68 -7.05 -20.68 3.27
CA GLU A 68 -8.41 -21.24 3.17
C GLU A 68 -9.47 -20.22 3.60
N THR A 69 -9.16 -19.44 4.64
CA THR A 69 -9.97 -18.29 5.05
C THR A 69 -10.01 -17.21 3.96
N ILE A 70 -8.87 -16.85 3.37
CA ILE A 70 -8.80 -15.88 2.27
C ILE A 70 -9.63 -16.36 1.07
N LYS A 71 -9.45 -17.60 0.62
CA LYS A 71 -10.22 -18.20 -0.49
C LYS A 71 -11.73 -18.19 -0.25
N ARG A 72 -12.17 -18.33 1.00
CA ARG A 72 -13.59 -18.28 1.36
C ARG A 72 -14.16 -16.86 1.28
N LEU A 73 -13.39 -15.85 1.71
CA LEU A 73 -13.85 -14.46 1.80
C LEU A 73 -13.73 -13.72 0.46
N LEU A 74 -12.65 -13.96 -0.28
CA LEU A 74 -12.30 -13.22 -1.50
C LEU A 74 -13.43 -13.16 -2.55
N PRO A 75 -14.25 -14.20 -2.79
CA PRO A 75 -15.34 -14.15 -3.77
C PRO A 75 -16.44 -13.12 -3.46
N GLU A 76 -16.52 -12.61 -2.22
CA GLU A 76 -17.49 -11.58 -1.83
C GLU A 76 -17.06 -10.17 -2.24
N TYR A 77 -15.82 -10.01 -2.71
CA TYR A 77 -15.21 -8.71 -3.01
C TYR A 77 -14.67 -8.67 -4.45
N PRO A 78 -15.18 -7.79 -5.33
CA PRO A 78 -14.61 -7.60 -6.67
C PRO A 78 -13.31 -6.78 -6.60
N VAL A 79 -12.22 -7.45 -6.23
CA VAL A 79 -10.87 -6.87 -6.14
C VAL A 79 -9.99 -7.28 -7.31
N ASP A 80 -8.94 -6.48 -7.56
CA ASP A 80 -7.99 -6.67 -8.65
C ASP A 80 -6.67 -7.30 -8.18
N TYR A 81 -6.31 -7.10 -6.91
CA TYR A 81 -5.07 -7.57 -6.30
C TYR A 81 -5.31 -8.20 -4.93
N LEU A 82 -4.39 -9.07 -4.52
CA LEU A 82 -4.38 -9.68 -3.19
C LEU A 82 -3.05 -9.37 -2.50
N GLN A 83 -3.12 -8.77 -1.32
CA GLN A 83 -1.99 -8.48 -0.46
C GLN A 83 -1.97 -9.43 0.75
N THR A 84 -0.80 -9.94 1.09
CA THR A 84 -0.55 -10.73 2.30
C THR A 84 0.77 -10.32 2.95
N ASP A 85 0.89 -10.55 4.27
CA ASP A 85 2.14 -10.41 5.01
C ASP A 85 2.91 -11.75 5.08
N ARG A 86 2.31 -12.82 4.57
CA ARG A 86 2.73 -14.19 4.79
C ARG A 86 3.39 -14.77 3.53
N PRO A 87 4.73 -14.74 3.43
CA PRO A 87 5.43 -15.26 2.25
C PRO A 87 5.19 -16.76 2.04
N ASP A 88 4.96 -17.49 3.13
CA ASP A 88 4.63 -18.91 3.14
C ASP A 88 3.29 -19.25 2.48
N TYR A 89 2.42 -18.25 2.27
CA TYR A 89 1.10 -18.43 1.66
C TYR A 89 1.09 -18.12 0.16
N LEU A 90 2.14 -17.53 -0.39
CA LEU A 90 2.15 -17.04 -1.78
C LEU A 90 1.86 -18.14 -2.80
N GLU A 91 2.48 -19.32 -2.68
CA GLU A 91 2.27 -20.44 -3.61
C GLU A 91 0.80 -20.87 -3.68
N GLU A 92 0.11 -20.86 -2.54
CA GLU A 92 -1.31 -21.23 -2.46
C GLU A 92 -2.22 -20.09 -2.96
N LEU A 93 -1.90 -18.86 -2.59
CA LEU A 93 -2.66 -17.67 -2.98
C LEU A 93 -2.56 -17.37 -4.48
N GLN A 94 -1.52 -17.84 -5.18
CA GLN A 94 -1.42 -17.76 -6.64
C GLN A 94 -2.60 -18.44 -7.35
N GLN A 95 -3.24 -19.43 -6.70
CA GLN A 95 -4.42 -20.12 -7.24
C GLN A 95 -5.66 -19.23 -7.33
N SER A 96 -5.68 -18.08 -6.64
CA SER A 96 -6.75 -17.08 -6.77
C SER A 96 -6.81 -16.48 -8.17
N GLY A 97 -5.71 -16.52 -8.93
CA GLY A 97 -5.59 -15.86 -10.23
C GLY A 97 -5.38 -14.35 -10.14
N LEU A 98 -5.36 -13.77 -8.94
CA LEU A 98 -5.06 -12.36 -8.72
C LEU A 98 -3.55 -12.14 -8.63
N PRO A 99 -3.02 -11.01 -9.13
CA PRO A 99 -1.64 -10.63 -8.88
C PRO A 99 -1.43 -10.38 -7.39
N LEU A 100 -0.34 -10.92 -6.85
CA LEU A 100 -0.03 -10.86 -5.42
C LEU A 100 0.87 -9.68 -5.06
N ILE A 101 0.68 -9.14 -3.87
CA ILE A 101 1.55 -8.16 -3.22
C ILE A 101 2.02 -8.77 -1.90
N LEU A 102 3.33 -8.83 -1.68
CA LEU A 102 3.86 -9.21 -0.37
C LEU A 102 4.20 -7.94 0.41
N ARG A 103 3.54 -7.76 1.55
CA ARG A 103 3.88 -6.71 2.50
C ARG A 103 4.93 -7.22 3.48
N ILE A 104 5.95 -6.41 3.72
CA ILE A 104 7.05 -6.68 4.66
C ILE A 104 7.08 -5.53 5.65
N GLU A 105 6.74 -5.82 6.89
CA GLU A 105 6.85 -4.85 7.98
C GLU A 105 8.30 -4.73 8.45
N VAL A 106 8.74 -3.49 8.65
CA VAL A 106 10.07 -3.14 9.15
C VAL A 106 9.97 -2.17 10.32
N ASN A 107 10.99 -2.16 11.16
CA ASN A 107 11.17 -1.19 12.24
C ASN A 107 12.64 -0.80 12.37
N ALA A 108 12.97 0.05 13.34
CA ALA A 108 14.34 0.53 13.55
C ALA A 108 15.38 -0.57 13.86
N SER A 109 14.95 -1.78 14.25
CA SER A 109 15.81 -2.93 14.52
C SER A 109 15.89 -3.93 13.36
N SER A 110 15.12 -3.73 12.29
CA SER A 110 15.17 -4.56 11.09
C SER A 110 16.50 -4.43 10.37
N LYS A 111 16.88 -5.46 9.62
CA LYS A 111 18.08 -5.44 8.76
C LYS A 111 17.68 -5.51 7.30
N ALA A 112 18.26 -4.64 6.48
CA ALA A 112 17.98 -4.63 5.03
C ALA A 112 18.34 -5.97 4.37
N ASP A 113 19.39 -6.66 4.81
CA ASP A 113 19.77 -7.98 4.29
C ASP A 113 18.68 -9.04 4.51
N GLU A 114 17.97 -9.00 5.65
CA GLU A 114 16.87 -9.92 5.95
C GLU A 114 15.67 -9.64 5.03
N VAL A 115 15.38 -8.35 4.79
CA VAL A 115 14.34 -7.93 3.82
C VAL A 115 14.72 -8.35 2.39
N GLU A 116 15.96 -8.13 1.97
CA GLU A 116 16.46 -8.54 0.65
C GLU A 116 16.39 -10.06 0.47
N GLN A 117 16.67 -10.84 1.52
CA GLN A 117 16.56 -12.31 1.46
C GLN A 117 15.13 -12.75 1.16
N VAL A 118 14.13 -12.12 1.80
CA VAL A 118 12.72 -12.37 1.49
C VAL A 118 12.41 -11.95 0.05
N MET A 119 12.80 -10.74 -0.35
CA MET A 119 12.50 -10.23 -1.69
C MET A 119 13.09 -11.12 -2.79
N SER A 120 14.37 -11.50 -2.68
CA SER A 120 15.04 -12.35 -3.64
C SER A 120 14.37 -13.71 -3.81
N SER A 121 13.81 -14.26 -2.73
CA SER A 121 13.13 -15.56 -2.70
C SER A 121 11.77 -15.51 -3.39
N PHE A 122 11.04 -14.40 -3.27
CA PHE A 122 9.63 -14.31 -3.70
C PHE A 122 9.36 -13.37 -4.88
N GLN A 123 10.37 -12.71 -5.44
CA GLN A 123 10.22 -11.71 -6.52
C GLN A 123 9.46 -12.20 -7.76
N GLN A 124 9.48 -13.51 -8.05
CA GLN A 124 8.78 -14.09 -9.20
C GLN A 124 7.31 -14.41 -8.91
N GLN A 125 6.89 -14.35 -7.64
CA GLN A 125 5.53 -14.69 -7.22
C GLN A 125 4.65 -13.46 -6.97
N VAL A 126 5.25 -12.27 -6.90
CA VAL A 126 4.58 -11.02 -6.55
C VAL A 126 4.74 -9.96 -7.65
N SER A 127 3.76 -9.07 -7.75
CA SER A 127 3.80 -7.91 -8.65
C SER A 127 4.73 -6.82 -8.15
N PHE A 128 4.81 -6.67 -6.83
CA PHE A 128 5.72 -5.79 -6.12
C PHE A 128 5.74 -6.15 -4.63
N PHE A 129 6.75 -5.64 -3.93
CA PHE A 129 6.85 -5.67 -2.48
C PHE A 129 6.37 -4.34 -1.92
N LEU A 130 5.53 -4.39 -0.89
CA LEU A 130 5.21 -3.24 -0.05
C LEU A 130 6.09 -3.31 1.20
N VAL A 131 7.05 -2.40 1.36
CA VAL A 131 7.84 -2.31 2.60
C VAL A 131 7.24 -1.23 3.47
N GLU A 132 6.68 -1.63 4.61
CA GLU A 132 5.95 -0.74 5.51
C GLU A 132 6.71 -0.60 6.83
N ALA A 133 6.98 0.63 7.23
CA ALA A 133 7.58 0.92 8.51
C ALA A 133 6.50 1.00 9.60
N THR A 134 6.64 0.20 10.64
CA THR A 134 5.75 0.20 11.82
C THR A 134 6.06 1.35 12.77
N ASP A 135 7.29 1.86 12.73
CA ASP A 135 7.75 3.07 13.39
C ASP A 135 8.33 4.03 12.34
N LYS A 136 8.36 5.34 12.61
CA LYS A 136 8.99 6.31 11.70
C LYS A 136 10.46 5.95 11.50
N ILE A 137 10.82 5.49 10.29
CA ILE A 137 12.21 5.33 9.88
C ILE A 137 12.65 6.69 9.33
N VAL A 138 13.44 7.40 10.12
CA VAL A 138 13.88 8.75 9.80
C VAL A 138 14.85 8.71 8.60
N PRO A 139 14.75 9.68 7.66
CA PRO A 139 15.80 9.92 6.67
C PRO A 139 17.19 10.05 7.31
N ASP A 140 18.25 9.78 6.55
CA ASP A 140 19.66 9.80 7.01
C ASP A 140 20.06 8.70 8.01
N ASN A 141 19.26 7.63 8.10
CA ASN A 141 19.64 6.39 8.78
C ASN A 141 20.19 5.39 7.74
N ASP A 142 21.30 4.71 8.04
CA ASP A 142 21.86 3.63 7.20
C ASP A 142 20.79 2.60 6.78
N LEU A 143 19.84 2.29 7.66
CA LEU A 143 18.73 1.38 7.37
C LEU A 143 17.80 1.95 6.29
N TYR A 144 17.47 3.24 6.36
CA TYR A 144 16.58 3.91 5.40
C TYR A 144 17.15 3.83 3.98
N ASP A 145 18.40 4.25 3.83
CA ASP A 145 19.09 4.23 2.54
C ASP A 145 19.29 2.81 2.03
N SER A 146 19.60 1.86 2.93
CA SER A 146 19.76 0.45 2.56
C SER A 146 18.44 -0.16 2.07
N LEU A 147 17.31 0.11 2.73
CA LEU A 147 16.00 -0.38 2.31
C LEU A 147 15.57 0.23 0.97
N LEU A 148 15.72 1.55 0.80
CA LEU A 148 15.36 2.21 -0.47
C LEU A 148 16.27 1.77 -1.62
N SER A 149 17.54 1.47 -1.37
CA SER A 149 18.47 0.94 -2.38
C SER A 149 18.02 -0.40 -2.97
N LEU A 150 17.20 -1.18 -2.25
CA LEU A 150 16.60 -2.43 -2.77
C LEU A 150 15.71 -2.17 -3.99
N SER A 151 15.16 -0.96 -4.16
CA SER A 151 14.37 -0.59 -5.34
C SER A 151 15.13 -0.66 -6.67
N THR A 152 16.48 -0.65 -6.62
CA THR A 152 17.31 -0.85 -7.82
C THR A 152 17.21 -2.27 -8.40
N LYS A 153 16.77 -3.24 -7.57
CA LYS A 153 16.65 -4.67 -7.95
C LYS A 153 15.21 -5.15 -7.94
N TYR A 154 14.37 -4.62 -7.05
CA TYR A 154 13.02 -5.12 -6.82
C TYR A 154 11.97 -4.03 -7.07
N GLN A 155 10.78 -4.45 -7.50
CA GLN A 155 9.62 -3.57 -7.59
C GLN A 155 9.16 -3.22 -6.16
N LEU A 156 9.61 -2.09 -5.65
CA LEU A 156 9.41 -1.67 -4.26
C LEU A 156 8.43 -0.50 -4.17
N VAL A 157 7.35 -0.69 -3.43
CA VAL A 157 6.46 0.38 -2.95
C VAL A 157 6.80 0.61 -1.48
N ALA A 158 7.15 1.84 -1.13
CA ALA A 158 7.59 2.18 0.23
C ALA A 158 6.49 2.88 1.03
N ASP A 159 6.36 2.57 2.31
CA ASP A 159 5.59 3.34 3.30
C ASP A 159 6.46 3.55 4.54
N PHE A 160 7.25 4.63 4.58
CA PHE A 160 8.19 4.92 5.67
C PHE A 160 7.78 6.15 6.51
N GLY A 161 6.51 6.59 6.43
CA GLY A 161 6.05 7.79 7.12
C GLY A 161 6.61 9.08 6.50
N PHE A 162 6.43 9.24 5.20
CA PHE A 162 6.95 10.36 4.43
C PHE A 162 6.29 11.71 4.79
N GLU A 163 7.01 12.78 4.51
CA GLU A 163 6.52 14.15 4.59
C GLU A 163 6.55 14.78 3.19
N ALA A 164 5.56 15.64 2.89
CA ALA A 164 5.42 16.27 1.58
C ALA A 164 6.68 17.02 1.12
N SER A 165 7.40 17.66 2.07
CA SER A 165 8.60 18.45 1.80
C SER A 165 9.78 17.64 1.26
N GLY A 166 9.86 16.34 1.55
CA GLY A 166 10.97 15.46 1.18
C GLY A 166 10.67 14.49 0.04
N ILE A 167 9.40 14.36 -0.36
CA ILE A 167 8.96 13.26 -1.23
C ILE A 167 9.57 13.34 -2.63
N ASN A 168 9.66 14.54 -3.21
CA ASN A 168 10.23 14.74 -4.54
C ASN A 168 11.73 14.40 -4.57
N SER A 169 12.49 14.84 -3.56
CA SER A 169 13.92 14.51 -3.43
C SER A 169 14.15 13.01 -3.28
N LEU A 170 13.28 12.32 -2.54
CA LEU A 170 13.34 10.86 -2.42
C LEU A 170 13.12 10.16 -3.77
N LEU A 171 12.14 10.61 -4.55
CA LEU A 171 11.86 10.08 -5.89
C LEU A 171 12.96 10.39 -6.91
N ASP A 172 13.72 11.46 -6.70
CA ASP A 172 14.92 11.78 -7.49
C ASP A 172 16.12 10.88 -7.13
N GLN A 173 16.22 10.49 -5.85
CA GLN A 173 17.35 9.73 -5.33
C GLN A 173 17.21 8.21 -5.53
N TYR A 174 15.98 7.69 -5.41
CA TYR A 174 15.72 6.25 -5.42
C TYR A 174 14.69 5.88 -6.49
N PRO A 175 14.96 4.87 -7.33
CA PRO A 175 14.03 4.42 -8.36
C PRO A 175 12.94 3.50 -7.79
N ILE A 176 12.28 3.94 -6.71
CA ILE A 176 11.15 3.20 -6.13
C ILE A 176 10.01 3.11 -7.14
N LYS A 177 9.30 1.98 -7.13
CA LYS A 177 8.11 1.79 -7.97
C LYS A 177 7.05 2.83 -7.63
N GLY A 178 6.90 3.11 -6.35
CA GLY A 178 5.88 4.01 -5.84
C GLY A 178 5.87 4.13 -4.32
N LEU A 179 4.83 4.79 -3.84
CA LEU A 179 4.60 5.07 -2.43
C LEU A 179 3.30 4.39 -1.98
N ALA A 180 3.30 3.92 -0.75
CA ALA A 180 2.09 3.58 -0.04
C ALA A 180 1.87 4.59 1.08
N LEU A 181 0.62 5.01 1.23
CA LEU A 181 0.16 5.94 2.26
C LEU A 181 -1.05 5.31 2.93
N LYS A 182 -1.37 5.71 4.17
CA LYS A 182 -2.61 5.29 4.84
C LYS A 182 -3.64 6.40 4.75
N GLY A 183 -4.92 6.02 4.67
CA GLY A 183 -6.01 6.98 4.88
C GLY A 183 -5.90 7.61 6.27
N GLY A 184 -6.30 8.87 6.41
CA GLY A 184 -6.20 9.58 7.69
C GLY A 184 -6.94 8.84 8.81
N GLU A 185 -6.29 8.61 9.95
CA GLU A 185 -6.93 8.03 11.12
C GLU A 185 -8.01 8.99 11.65
N GLU A 186 -9.20 8.45 11.94
CA GLU A 186 -10.27 9.21 12.57
C GLU A 186 -9.96 9.36 14.07
N ILE A 187 -9.19 10.40 14.41
CA ILE A 187 -8.78 10.71 15.79
C ILE A 187 -10.02 10.96 16.67
N ARG A 188 -11.10 11.51 16.09
CA ARG A 188 -12.45 11.63 16.68
C ARG A 188 -13.50 11.62 15.57
N ALA A 189 -14.74 11.23 15.87
CA ALA A 189 -15.83 11.24 14.90
C ALA A 189 -15.90 12.56 14.10
N GLY A 190 -15.62 12.50 12.80
CA GLY A 190 -15.57 13.66 11.90
C GLY A 190 -14.27 14.47 11.88
N PHE A 191 -13.19 14.02 12.53
CA PHE A 191 -11.86 14.64 12.52
C PHE A 191 -10.80 13.61 12.16
N LYS A 192 -10.21 13.77 10.97
CA LYS A 192 -9.18 12.88 10.42
C LYS A 192 -7.88 13.63 10.22
N ASP A 193 -6.76 12.94 10.39
CA ASP A 193 -5.46 13.42 9.92
C ASP A 193 -5.35 13.21 8.40
N PHE A 194 -6.24 13.89 7.67
CA PHE A 194 -6.31 13.83 6.21
C PHE A 194 -5.37 14.85 5.56
N ASP A 195 -4.99 15.88 6.31
CA ASP A 195 -4.18 17.00 5.84
C ASP A 195 -2.80 16.50 5.35
N GLN A 196 -2.16 15.58 6.10
CA GLN A 196 -0.87 15.02 5.67
C GLN A 196 -0.97 14.21 4.37
N LEU A 197 -2.04 13.42 4.20
CA LEU A 197 -2.26 12.66 2.97
C LEU A 197 -2.48 13.59 1.78
N ALA A 198 -3.32 14.62 1.96
CA ALA A 198 -3.58 15.62 0.95
C ALA A 198 -2.29 16.34 0.53
N ASP A 199 -1.51 16.82 1.50
CA ASP A 199 -0.24 17.52 1.25
C ASP A 199 0.75 16.67 0.44
N ILE A 200 0.85 15.36 0.73
CA ILE A 200 1.73 14.46 -0.02
C ILE A 200 1.20 14.26 -1.45
N LEU A 201 -0.10 14.05 -1.63
CA LEU A 201 -0.69 13.87 -2.96
C LEU A 201 -0.56 15.12 -3.83
N GLU A 202 -0.78 16.30 -3.26
CA GLU A 202 -0.57 17.59 -3.93
C GLU A 202 0.91 17.79 -4.30
N ALA A 203 1.84 17.44 -3.40
CA ALA A 203 3.27 17.51 -3.70
C ALA A 203 3.73 16.55 -4.81
N LEU A 204 2.94 15.52 -5.11
CA LEU A 204 3.18 14.55 -6.19
C LEU A 204 2.42 14.88 -7.47
N GLU A 205 1.51 15.87 -7.45
CA GLU A 205 0.75 16.26 -8.62
C GLU A 205 1.67 16.81 -9.71
N ILE A 206 1.44 16.37 -10.93
CA ILE A 206 2.10 16.91 -12.12
C ILE A 206 1.05 17.54 -13.04
N ASP A 207 1.31 18.77 -13.47
CA ASP A 207 0.49 19.43 -14.48
C ASP A 207 0.60 18.63 -15.79
N GLU A 208 -0.55 18.27 -16.38
CA GLU A 208 -0.58 17.77 -17.76
C GLU A 208 -0.23 18.95 -18.69
N GLU A 209 1.05 19.09 -19.07
CA GLU A 209 1.41 19.95 -20.19
C GLU A 209 0.76 19.39 -21.47
N TYR A 210 -0.25 20.10 -21.98
CA TYR A 210 -0.97 19.81 -23.23
C TYR A 210 -0.11 20.07 -24.47
#